data_AF-A0A450VZ88-F1
#
_entry.id   AF-A0A450VZ88-F1
#
_cell.length_a   1.000
_cell.length_b   1.000
_cell.length_c   1.000
_cell.angle_alpha   90.00
_cell.angle_beta   90.00
_cell.angle_gamma   90.00
#
_symmetry.space_group_name_H-M   'P 1'
#
loop_
_entity.id
_entity.type
_entity.pdbx_description
1 polymer ?
#
loop_
_entity_poly.entity_id
_entity_poly.type
_entity_poly.pdbx_seq_one_letter_code
_entity_poly.pdbx_strand_id
1 'polypeptide(L)'
;MFSTVQWSEVLNDPTLQNLPYKIELNEQGRIEMSPASNRHGILQSRLVRLMAKFLPEGESITKCAIQTANGVKVADVAWASKGFFRHQPLQQDPFEVAPDICAEIVSPGK
;
A
#
# COMPACT_ATOMS: atom_id res chain seq x y z
N MET A 1 26.39 -1.87 -14.18
CA MET A 1 25.18 -1.13 -13.77
C MET A 1 24.32 -2.09 -12.98
N PHE A 2 24.03 -1.80 -11.72
CA PHE A 2 22.99 -2.54 -10.99
C PHE A 2 21.64 -2.02 -11.47
N SER A 3 20.77 -2.90 -11.97
CA SER A 3 19.39 -2.55 -12.27
C SER A 3 18.61 -2.41 -10.96
N THR A 4 17.92 -1.30 -10.79
CA THR A 4 16.99 -1.07 -9.68
C THR A 4 15.76 -1.95 -9.87
N VAL A 5 15.41 -2.76 -8.85
CA VAL A 5 14.21 -3.62 -8.89
C VAL A 5 12.97 -2.77 -9.11
N GLN A 6 12.17 -3.13 -10.11
CA GLN A 6 10.87 -2.52 -10.37
C GLN A 6 9.75 -3.24 -9.62
N TRP A 7 8.65 -2.54 -9.36
CA TRP A 7 7.49 -3.15 -8.69
C TRP A 7 6.91 -4.35 -9.46
N SER A 8 6.93 -4.30 -10.78
CA SER A 8 6.51 -5.41 -11.62
C SER A 8 7.38 -6.67 -11.43
N GLU A 9 8.66 -6.53 -11.11
CA GLU A 9 9.52 -7.66 -10.78
C GLU A 9 9.11 -8.29 -9.44
N VAL A 10 8.76 -7.46 -8.45
CA VAL A 10 8.26 -7.92 -7.14
C VAL A 10 6.97 -8.72 -7.29
N LEU A 11 6.00 -8.22 -8.07
CA LEU A 11 4.71 -8.90 -8.30
C LEU A 11 4.87 -10.23 -9.05
N ASN A 12 5.86 -10.31 -9.95
CA ASN A 12 6.10 -11.50 -10.76
C ASN A 12 7.03 -12.53 -10.10
N ASP A 13 7.67 -12.20 -8.98
CA ASP A 13 8.56 -13.12 -8.25
C ASP A 13 7.74 -14.14 -7.43
N PRO A 14 7.75 -15.44 -7.78
CA PRO A 14 6.99 -16.45 -7.06
C PRO A 14 7.42 -16.64 -5.60
N THR A 15 8.65 -16.28 -5.26
CA THR A 15 9.19 -16.42 -3.89
C THR A 15 8.68 -15.33 -2.95
N LEU A 16 8.17 -14.22 -3.51
CA LEU A 16 7.61 -13.10 -2.77
C LEU A 16 6.08 -13.18 -2.60
N GLN A 17 5.44 -14.13 -3.27
CA GLN A 17 3.99 -14.34 -3.19
C GLN A 17 3.58 -14.99 -1.86
N ASN A 18 2.41 -14.60 -1.35
CA ASN A 18 1.76 -15.17 -0.15
C ASN A 18 2.61 -15.12 1.13
N LEU A 19 3.60 -14.22 1.17
CA LEU A 19 4.41 -13.98 2.36
C LEU A 19 3.60 -13.25 3.44
N PRO A 20 3.81 -13.55 4.74
CA PRO A 20 3.13 -12.87 5.85
C PRO A 20 3.78 -11.49 6.16
N TYR A 21 4.30 -10.81 5.14
CA TYR A 21 5.02 -9.55 5.25
C TYR A 21 4.36 -8.48 4.36
N LYS A 22 4.32 -7.23 4.84
CA LYS A 22 4.19 -6.06 3.96
C LYS A 22 5.50 -5.92 3.19
N ILE A 23 5.42 -5.77 1.87
CA ILE A 23 6.57 -5.59 0.98
C ILE A 23 6.51 -4.17 0.40
N GLU A 24 7.64 -3.47 0.42
CA GLU A 24 7.82 -2.13 -0.15
C GLU A 24 9.14 -2.08 -0.92
N LEU A 25 9.31 -1.06 -1.76
CA LEU A 25 10.59 -0.71 -2.37
C LEU A 25 11.05 0.65 -1.83
N ASN A 26 12.30 0.76 -1.42
CA ASN A 26 12.89 2.07 -1.09
C ASN A 26 13.46 2.77 -2.33
N GLU A 27 14.03 3.97 -2.13
CA GLU A 27 14.60 4.81 -3.20
C GLU A 27 15.71 4.12 -4.01
N GLN A 28 16.34 3.09 -3.44
CA GLN A 28 17.40 2.30 -4.07
C GLN A 28 16.86 1.03 -4.76
N GLY A 29 15.54 0.83 -4.78
CA GLY A 29 14.89 -0.39 -5.27
C GLY A 29 15.21 -1.61 -4.42
N ARG A 30 15.53 -1.44 -3.13
CA ARG A 30 15.69 -2.58 -2.21
C ARG A 30 14.34 -2.92 -1.61
N ILE A 31 14.08 -4.22 -1.49
CA ILE A 31 12.89 -4.74 -0.83
C ILE A 31 13.00 -4.49 0.67
N GLU A 32 11.98 -3.84 1.22
CA GLU A 32 11.78 -3.66 2.66
C GLU A 32 10.57 -4.51 3.07
N MET A 33 10.75 -5.34 4.10
CA MET A 33 9.70 -6.22 4.62
C MET A 33 9.36 -5.88 6.06
N SER A 34 8.07 -5.82 6.38
CA SER A 34 7.58 -5.68 7.75
C SER A 34 6.61 -6.82 8.08
N PRO A 35 6.78 -7.55 9.20
CA PRO A 35 5.93 -8.69 9.53
C PRO A 35 4.49 -8.26 9.82
N ALA A 36 3.54 -9.10 9.43
CA ALA A 36 2.16 -8.96 9.90
C ALA A 36 2.08 -9.17 11.42
N SER A 37 1.17 -8.46 12.07
CA SER A 37 0.82 -8.70 13.47
C SER A 37 -0.67 -8.52 13.72
N ASN A 38 -1.22 -9.27 14.68
CA ASN A 38 -2.66 -9.25 14.98
C ASN A 38 -3.14 -7.86 15.41
N ARG A 39 -2.37 -7.16 16.25
CA ARG A 39 -2.70 -5.79 16.68
C ARG A 39 -2.79 -4.86 15.48
N HIS A 40 -1.84 -4.94 14.56
CA HIS A 40 -1.81 -4.11 13.36
C HIS A 40 -3.00 -4.43 12.45
N GLY A 41 -3.30 -5.70 12.20
CA GLY A 41 -4.47 -6.13 11.41
C GLY A 41 -5.79 -5.64 12.01
N ILE A 42 -5.97 -5.73 13.33
CA ILE A 42 -7.17 -5.22 14.02
C ILE A 42 -7.33 -3.71 13.81
N LEU A 43 -6.23 -2.95 13.85
CA LEU A 43 -6.25 -1.51 13.63
C LEU A 43 -6.57 -1.18 12.16
N GLN A 44 -6.03 -1.92 11.18
CA GLN A 44 -6.41 -1.78 9.77
C GLN A 44 -7.91 -1.99 9.58
N SER A 45 -8.47 -3.08 10.13
CA SER A 45 -9.91 -3.36 10.05
C SER A 45 -10.77 -2.28 10.72
N ARG A 46 -10.30 -1.66 11.80
CA ARG A 46 -11.01 -0.53 12.44
C ARG A 46 -11.01 0.70 11.56
N LEU A 47 -9.88 1.04 10.94
CA LEU A 47 -9.77 2.17 10.02
C LEU A 47 -10.69 2.00 8.80
N VAL A 48 -10.66 0.82 8.17
CA VAL A 48 -11.56 0.51 7.03
C VAL A 48 -13.03 0.71 7.41
N ARG A 49 -13.47 0.21 8.58
CA ARG A 49 -14.86 0.41 9.03
C ARG A 49 -15.20 1.87 9.30
N LEU A 50 -14.26 2.65 9.82
CA LEU A 50 -14.47 4.09 10.04
C LEU A 50 -14.57 4.84 8.72
N MET A 51 -13.68 4.57 7.77
CA MET A 51 -13.72 5.15 6.43
C MET A 51 -15.03 4.80 5.71
N ALA A 52 -15.44 3.53 5.72
CA ALA A 52 -16.72 3.12 5.13
C ALA A 52 -17.94 3.81 5.78
N LYS A 53 -17.88 4.04 7.11
CA LYS A 53 -18.97 4.71 7.84
C LYS A 53 -19.04 6.21 7.54
N PHE A 54 -17.91 6.90 7.48
CA PHE A 54 -17.86 8.37 7.45
C PHE A 54 -17.56 8.94 6.07
N LEU A 55 -17.04 8.13 5.14
CA LEU A 55 -16.68 8.50 3.77
C LEU A 55 -17.29 7.48 2.78
N PRO A 56 -18.62 7.33 2.74
CA PRO A 56 -19.29 6.25 1.98
C PRO A 56 -19.22 6.43 0.46
N GLU A 57 -18.79 7.58 -0.03
CA GLU A 57 -18.77 7.92 -1.47
C GLU A 57 -17.50 7.50 -2.21
N GLY A 58 -16.60 6.79 -1.53
CA GLY A 58 -15.35 6.28 -2.08
C GLY A 58 -15.00 4.92 -1.50
N GLU A 59 -13.81 4.44 -1.81
CA GLU A 59 -13.40 3.08 -1.47
C GLU A 59 -12.20 3.08 -0.52
N SER A 60 -12.24 2.17 0.46
CA SER A 60 -11.07 1.89 1.31
C SER A 60 -10.22 0.80 0.67
N ILE A 61 -8.91 0.99 0.64
CA ILE A 61 -7.95 0.07 0.03
C ILE A 61 -6.94 -0.36 1.09
N THR A 62 -6.88 -1.65 1.40
CA THR A 62 -5.85 -2.19 2.29
C THR A 62 -4.60 -2.54 1.49
N LYS A 63 -3.40 -2.28 2.03
CA LYS A 63 -2.12 -2.56 1.36
C LYS A 63 -2.03 -1.87 -0.01
N CYS A 64 -2.30 -0.57 -0.04
CA CYS A 64 -2.34 0.21 -1.26
C CYS A 64 -0.92 0.59 -1.70
N ALA A 65 -0.45 0.01 -2.80
CA ALA A 65 0.84 0.32 -3.39
C ALA A 65 0.80 1.64 -4.17
N ILE A 66 1.74 2.53 -3.87
CA ILE A 66 1.81 3.89 -4.39
C ILE A 66 3.25 4.16 -4.83
N GLN A 67 3.41 4.61 -6.07
CA GLN A 67 4.68 5.12 -6.56
C GLN A 67 5.00 6.45 -5.85
N THR A 68 6.20 6.54 -5.29
CA THR A 68 6.70 7.76 -4.65
C THR A 68 8.10 8.08 -5.15
N ALA A 69 8.64 9.26 -4.78
CA ALA A 69 10.05 9.57 -5.01
C ALA A 69 11.00 8.64 -4.23
N ASN A 70 10.52 8.00 -3.16
CA ASN A 70 11.30 7.13 -2.27
C ASN A 70 11.06 5.64 -2.57
N GLY A 71 10.72 5.30 -3.81
CA GLY A 71 10.31 3.95 -4.23
C GLY A 71 8.82 3.71 -4.10
N VAL A 72 8.41 2.44 -4.05
CA VAL A 72 7.01 2.05 -3.89
C VAL A 72 6.69 1.85 -2.42
N LYS A 73 5.77 2.66 -1.92
CA LYS A 73 5.29 2.58 -0.53
C LYS A 73 3.90 1.96 -0.50
N VAL A 74 3.65 1.17 0.54
CA VAL A 74 2.40 0.42 0.69
C VAL A 74 1.66 0.94 1.91
N ALA A 75 0.66 1.78 1.66
CA ALA A 75 -0.18 2.34 2.71
C ALA A 75 -0.95 1.22 3.43
N ASP A 76 -0.92 1.22 4.76
CA ASP A 76 -1.63 0.21 5.56
C ASP A 76 -3.12 0.21 5.27
N VAL A 77 -3.72 1.40 5.20
CA VAL A 77 -5.07 1.65 4.71
C VAL A 77 -5.09 2.98 3.95
N ALA A 78 -5.65 3.00 2.75
CA ALA A 78 -5.93 4.21 1.99
C ALA A 78 -7.44 4.37 1.77
N TRP A 79 -7.88 5.58 1.44
CA TRP A 79 -9.22 5.86 0.92
C TRP A 79 -9.13 6.70 -0.34
N ALA A 80 -9.87 6.28 -1.38
CA ALA A 80 -9.88 6.90 -2.69
C ALA A 80 -11.31 7.31 -3.07
N SER A 81 -11.47 8.57 -3.48
CA SER A 81 -12.75 9.09 -3.94
C SER A 81 -13.09 8.59 -5.35
N LYS A 82 -14.37 8.70 -5.74
CA LYS A 82 -14.76 8.62 -7.16
C LYS A 82 -13.94 9.56 -8.05
N GLY A 83 -13.45 10.68 -7.52
CA GLY A 83 -12.61 11.63 -8.25
C GLY A 83 -11.21 11.10 -8.55
N PHE A 84 -10.61 10.41 -7.58
CA PHE A 84 -9.36 9.71 -7.78
C PHE A 84 -9.48 8.66 -8.89
N PHE A 85 -10.49 7.79 -8.83
CA PHE A 85 -10.68 6.71 -9.81
C PHE A 85 -11.05 7.17 -11.23
N ARG A 86 -11.39 8.45 -11.45
CA ARG A 86 -11.51 9.00 -12.81
C ARG A 86 -10.16 9.14 -13.51
N HIS A 87 -9.07 9.21 -12.76
CA HIS A 87 -7.71 9.44 -13.29
C HIS A 87 -6.76 8.28 -12.99
N GLN A 88 -7.09 7.43 -12.02
CA GLN A 88 -6.30 6.27 -11.60
C GLN A 88 -7.14 5.00 -11.71
N PRO A 89 -6.93 4.16 -12.75
CA PRO A 89 -7.71 2.93 -12.94
C PRO A 89 -7.52 1.94 -11.79
N LEU A 90 -8.57 1.16 -11.47
CA LEU A 90 -8.50 0.15 -10.40
C LEU A 90 -7.40 -0.91 -10.60
N GLN A 91 -7.02 -1.18 -11.86
CA GLN A 91 -5.98 -2.15 -12.22
C GLN A 91 -4.56 -1.56 -12.18
N GLN A 92 -4.42 -0.25 -11.93
CA GLN A 92 -3.13 0.41 -11.85
C GLN A 92 -2.42 -0.01 -10.56
N ASP A 93 -1.27 -0.67 -10.70
CA ASP A 93 -0.47 -1.15 -9.59
C ASP A 93 1.04 -0.96 -9.89
N PRO A 94 1.74 -0.07 -9.17
CA PRO A 94 1.25 0.78 -8.09
C PRO A 94 0.45 1.97 -8.66
N PHE A 95 -0.37 2.63 -7.83
CA PHE A 95 -0.93 3.93 -8.21
C PHE A 95 0.18 4.95 -8.42
N GLU A 96 0.09 5.75 -9.48
CA GLU A 96 1.11 6.75 -9.80
C GLU A 96 1.05 7.98 -8.89
N VAL A 97 -0.11 8.20 -8.26
CA VAL A 97 -0.34 9.27 -7.29
C VAL A 97 -1.06 8.71 -6.06
N ALA A 98 -0.83 9.34 -4.91
CA ALA A 98 -1.45 8.90 -3.67
C ALA A 98 -2.98 9.09 -3.68
N PRO A 99 -3.75 8.15 -3.11
CA PRO A 99 -5.17 8.34 -2.80
C PRO A 99 -5.43 9.56 -1.91
N ASP A 100 -6.70 10.01 -1.88
CA ASP A 100 -7.13 11.18 -1.11
C ASP A 100 -6.74 11.09 0.37
N ILE A 101 -6.73 9.88 0.94
CA ILE A 101 -6.24 9.61 2.31
C ILE A 101 -5.31 8.40 2.29
N CYS A 102 -4.13 8.54 2.90
CA CYS A 102 -3.23 7.44 3.23
C CYS A 102 -3.01 7.40 4.74
N ALA A 103 -3.19 6.24 5.37
CA ALA A 103 -3.01 6.04 6.81
C ALA A 103 -2.02 4.91 7.07
N GLU A 104 -1.02 5.21 7.91
CA GLU A 104 -0.05 4.23 8.44
C GLU A 104 -0.32 3.96 9.92
N ILE A 105 -0.23 2.70 10.33
CA ILE A 105 -0.35 2.30 11.72
C ILE A 105 1.05 2.12 12.30
N VAL A 106 1.42 3.01 13.21
CA VAL A 106 2.70 2.96 13.91
C VAL A 106 2.79 1.66 14.72
N SER A 107 3.85 0.90 14.44
CA SER A 107 4.22 -0.30 15.20
C SER A 107 5.36 0.06 16.16
N PRO A 108 5.37 -0.45 17.40
CA PRO A 108 6.48 -0.21 18.32
C PRO A 108 7.81 -0.69 17.71
N GLY A 109 8.86 0.13 17.80
CA GLY A 109 10.18 -0.20 17.25
C GLY A 109 10.40 0.23 15.79
N LYS A 110 9.47 1.00 15.20
CA LYS A 110 9.73 1.94 14.11
C LYS A 110 9.81 3.36 14.66
#